data_AF-A0A090RGB0-F1
#
_entry.id   AF-A0A090RGB0-F1
#
_cell.length_a   1.000
_cell.length_b   1.000
_cell.length_c   1.000
_cell.angle_alpha   90.00
_cell.angle_beta   90.00
_cell.angle_gamma   90.00
#
_symmetry.space_group_name_H-M   'P 1'
#
loop_
_entity.id
_entity.type
_entity.pdbx_description
1 polymer ?
#
loop_
_entity_poly.entity_id
_entity_poly.type
_entity_poly.pdbx_seq_one_letter_code
_entity_poly.pdbx_strand_id
1 'polypeptide(L)'
;MVGAVCIIRHNDSLVMISEVITQKLALPGGYIDETDTPESAAAREALEEAGISVRVVDLIQYRGRAAIYACQAVSPIFVSSFRDQRGFPIVASWYSKHFATEVDRVYLADTDKVPLSDHRYPDDVPLMEEWLAKTPNSEVLVYDRLDDTVNLLHKYELTLIQSLQQTVAQWPQTLQTLFEGAMAIMNLPGEIVFMLLVVVLTGAFTGPQRLLELLFVMLVGLFTTSLLKHGIASPRPFFALPELQKVDAHAFGFPSMHTLMATLLWGWLWAVITHSRSRSWKIGLAYCSRC
;
A
#
# COMPACT_ATOMS: atom_id res chain seq x y z
N MET A 1 20.82 4.31 25.58
CA MET A 1 20.08 3.48 24.61
C MET A 1 18.87 4.26 24.17
N VAL A 2 18.52 4.24 22.88
CA VAL A 2 17.31 4.94 22.40
C VAL A 2 16.40 4.06 21.55
N GLY A 3 16.85 2.89 21.11
CA GLY A 3 16.04 2.01 20.28
C GLY A 3 16.18 0.55 20.66
N ALA A 4 15.21 -0.25 20.22
CA ALA A 4 15.19 -1.68 20.42
C ALA A 4 14.67 -2.38 19.16
N VAL A 5 15.30 -3.49 18.81
CA VAL A 5 15.02 -4.25 17.58
C VAL A 5 14.73 -5.69 17.95
N CYS A 6 13.75 -6.28 17.29
CA CYS A 6 13.27 -7.62 17.52
C CYS A 6 13.62 -8.51 16.31
N ILE A 7 14.53 -9.46 16.51
CA ILE A 7 14.89 -10.45 15.51
C ILE A 7 13.90 -11.60 15.61
N ILE A 8 13.12 -11.82 14.56
CA ILE A 8 12.15 -12.91 14.48
C ILE A 8 12.57 -13.82 13.32
N ARG A 9 12.86 -15.08 13.64
CA ARG A 9 13.40 -16.08 12.71
C ARG A 9 12.36 -17.14 12.34
N HIS A 10 12.35 -17.55 11.08
CA HIS A 10 11.83 -18.84 10.65
C HIS A 10 12.82 -19.51 9.67
N ASN A 11 13.43 -20.63 10.08
CA ASN A 11 14.54 -21.28 9.38
C ASN A 11 15.61 -20.26 8.99
N ASP A 12 16.06 -20.17 7.74
CA ASP A 12 17.12 -19.21 7.35
C ASP A 12 16.54 -17.87 6.87
N SER A 13 15.35 -17.51 7.36
CA SER A 13 14.67 -16.27 7.00
C SER A 13 14.33 -15.44 8.23
N LEU A 14 14.34 -14.12 8.04
CA LEU A 14 13.96 -13.13 9.05
C LEU A 14 12.66 -12.44 8.65
N VAL A 15 11.86 -12.08 9.65
CA VAL A 15 10.79 -11.12 9.45
C VAL A 15 11.41 -9.75 9.22
N MET A 16 11.11 -9.16 8.06
CA MET A 16 11.57 -7.83 7.69
C MET A 16 10.39 -6.97 7.25
N ILE A 17 10.39 -5.71 7.67
CA ILE A 17 9.43 -4.71 7.23
C ILE A 17 10.01 -3.92 6.06
N SER A 18 9.18 -3.54 5.09
CA SER A 18 9.53 -2.53 4.08
C SER A 18 8.91 -1.22 4.49
N GLU A 19 9.69 -0.15 4.53
CA GLU A 19 9.19 1.18 4.89
C GLU A 19 8.40 1.83 3.75
N VAL A 20 7.34 2.58 4.08
CA VAL A 20 6.55 3.36 3.10
C VAL A 20 7.41 4.41 2.41
N ILE A 21 8.26 5.13 3.16
CA ILE A 21 9.00 6.28 2.64
C ILE A 21 10.23 5.85 1.85
N THR A 22 11.08 5.00 2.43
CA THR A 22 12.37 4.66 1.79
C THR A 22 12.28 3.45 0.89
N GLN A 23 11.22 2.64 1.01
CA GLN A 23 11.05 1.37 0.30
C GLN A 23 12.14 0.33 0.63
N LYS A 24 12.96 0.60 1.66
CA LYS A 24 14.01 -0.29 2.13
C LYS A 24 13.48 -1.27 3.18
N LEU A 25 14.15 -2.42 3.26
CA LEU A 25 13.92 -3.46 4.23
C LEU A 25 14.66 -3.15 5.53
N ALA A 26 13.94 -3.29 6.65
CA ALA A 26 14.46 -3.15 8.00
C ALA A 26 13.92 -4.28 8.88
N LEU A 27 14.56 -4.49 10.02
CA LEU A 27 14.07 -5.38 11.06
C LEU A 27 13.06 -4.61 11.91
N PRO A 28 12.01 -5.26 12.44
CA PRO A 28 11.05 -4.59 13.32
C PRO A 28 11.75 -3.97 14.53
N GLY A 29 11.51 -2.69 14.77
CA GLY A 29 12.18 -1.97 15.85
C GLY A 29 12.09 -0.46 15.74
N GLY A 30 12.12 0.18 16.90
CA GLY A 30 11.84 1.60 17.03
C GLY A 30 12.43 2.18 18.30
N TYR A 31 11.90 3.34 18.71
CA TYR A 31 12.40 4.06 19.87
C TYR A 31 11.90 3.42 21.19
N ILE A 32 12.73 3.54 22.23
CA ILE A 32 12.36 3.18 23.59
C ILE A 32 11.69 4.40 24.22
N ASP A 33 10.40 4.29 24.49
CA ASP A 33 9.64 5.33 25.17
C ASP A 33 10.04 5.47 26.64
N GLU A 34 9.72 6.62 27.26
CA GLU A 34 10.11 6.91 28.65
C GLU A 34 9.57 5.90 29.68
N THR A 35 8.47 5.22 29.34
CA THR A 35 7.84 4.19 30.18
C THR A 35 8.25 2.76 29.84
N ASP A 36 9.00 2.55 28.75
CA ASP A 36 9.32 1.22 28.23
C ASP A 36 10.70 0.75 28.70
N THR A 37 10.81 -0.55 29.00
CA THR A 37 12.12 -1.22 28.96
C THR A 37 12.52 -1.45 27.51
N PRO A 38 13.82 -1.56 27.17
CA PRO A 38 14.24 -1.88 25.81
C PRO A 38 13.63 -3.18 25.29
N GLU A 39 13.47 -4.18 26.16
CA GLU A 39 12.81 -5.45 25.84
C GLU A 39 11.32 -5.25 25.50
N SER A 40 10.59 -4.49 26.31
CA SER A 40 9.17 -4.18 26.07
C SER A 40 9.00 -3.39 24.77
N ALA A 41 9.89 -2.44 24.49
CA ALA A 41 9.89 -1.69 23.24
C ALA A 41 10.09 -2.62 22.03
N ALA A 42 11.05 -3.55 22.06
CA ALA A 42 11.23 -4.50 20.96
C ALA A 42 9.97 -5.34 20.67
N ALA A 43 9.30 -5.82 21.73
CA ALA A 43 8.06 -6.59 21.60
C ALA A 43 6.89 -5.74 21.08
N ARG A 44 6.76 -4.50 21.57
CA ARG A 44 5.75 -3.54 21.12
C ARG A 44 5.94 -3.24 19.64
N GLU A 45 7.14 -2.91 19.20
CA GLU A 45 7.42 -2.56 17.79
C GLU A 45 7.14 -3.75 16.86
N ALA A 46 7.49 -4.97 17.25
CA ALA A 46 7.13 -6.17 16.48
C ALA A 46 5.61 -6.32 16.27
N LEU A 47 4.82 -5.96 17.28
CA LEU A 47 3.36 -5.98 17.19
C LEU A 47 2.82 -4.80 16.36
N GLU A 48 3.33 -3.60 16.60
CA GLU A 48 2.84 -2.37 15.95
C GLU A 48 3.20 -2.33 14.45
N GLU A 49 4.40 -2.76 14.09
CA GLU A 49 4.92 -2.77 12.72
C GLU A 49 4.55 -4.04 11.96
N ALA A 50 4.84 -5.21 12.53
CA ALA A 50 4.67 -6.49 11.84
C ALA A 50 3.35 -7.21 12.17
N GLY A 51 2.62 -6.78 13.20
CA GLY A 51 1.42 -7.48 13.64
C GLY A 51 1.72 -8.83 14.31
N ILE A 52 2.95 -9.03 14.81
CA ILE A 52 3.38 -10.30 15.40
C ILE A 52 3.58 -10.11 16.90
N SER A 53 2.74 -10.78 17.69
CA SER A 53 2.96 -10.90 19.13
C SER A 53 4.15 -11.81 19.40
N VAL A 54 5.15 -11.30 20.09
CA VAL A 54 6.39 -12.01 20.39
C VAL A 54 6.64 -12.15 21.88
N ARG A 55 7.37 -13.20 22.24
CA ARG A 55 8.08 -13.31 23.50
C ARG A 55 9.54 -12.99 23.24
N VAL A 56 10.08 -12.00 23.97
CA VAL A 56 11.52 -11.74 23.95
C VAL A 56 12.23 -12.82 24.76
N VAL A 57 13.29 -13.37 24.20
CA VAL A 57 13.99 -14.55 24.75
C VAL A 57 15.33 -14.16 25.33
N ASP A 58 16.13 -13.40 24.58
CA ASP A 58 17.44 -12.98 25.05
C ASP A 58 17.90 -11.67 24.39
N LEU A 59 18.77 -10.94 25.07
CA LEU A 59 19.53 -9.83 24.48
C LEU A 59 20.69 -10.42 23.67
N ILE A 60 20.66 -10.24 22.35
CA ILE A 60 21.75 -10.72 21.48
C ILE A 60 22.98 -9.83 21.64
N GLN A 61 22.79 -8.52 21.49
CA GLN A 61 23.86 -7.52 21.61
C GLN A 61 23.34 -6.09 21.67
N TYR A 62 24.25 -5.16 21.97
CA TYR A 62 24.05 -3.73 21.76
C TYR A 62 24.74 -3.27 20.47
N ARG A 63 23.99 -2.58 19.61
CA ARG A 63 24.45 -2.05 18.32
C ARG A 63 24.28 -0.54 18.31
N GLY A 64 25.37 0.19 18.58
CA GLY A 64 25.34 1.65 18.72
C GLY A 64 24.42 2.08 19.87
N ARG A 65 23.26 2.67 19.54
CA ARG A 65 22.24 3.05 20.52
C ARG A 65 21.01 2.13 20.54
N ALA A 66 21.05 1.01 19.83
CA ALA A 66 19.95 0.05 19.72
C ALA A 66 20.26 -1.27 20.43
N ALA A 67 19.30 -1.81 21.17
CA ALA A 67 19.38 -3.14 21.77
C ALA A 67 18.77 -4.16 20.80
N ILE A 68 19.50 -5.22 20.48
CA ILE A 68 19.05 -6.26 19.54
C ILE A 68 18.61 -7.48 20.34
N TYR A 69 17.36 -7.86 20.22
CA TYR A 69 16.75 -8.95 20.97
C TYR A 69 16.39 -10.14 20.07
N ALA A 70 16.61 -11.35 20.58
CA ALA A 70 16.05 -12.57 20.02
C ALA A 70 14.58 -12.68 20.42
N CYS A 71 13.70 -12.75 19.43
CA CYS A 71 12.26 -12.83 19.64
C CYS A 71 11.67 -14.10 19.03
N GLN A 72 10.70 -14.69 19.73
CA GLN A 72 9.92 -15.81 19.22
C GLN A 72 8.45 -15.43 19.11
N ALA A 73 7.82 -15.69 17.96
CA ALA A 73 6.38 -15.49 17.83
C ALA A 73 5.61 -16.40 18.80
N VAL A 74 4.59 -15.85 19.45
CA VAL A 74 3.74 -16.58 20.42
C VAL A 74 2.69 -17.43 19.70
N SER A 75 2.36 -17.08 18.45
CA SER A 75 1.46 -17.79 17.56
C SER A 75 2.11 -17.97 16.19
N PRO A 76 1.65 -18.93 15.37
CA PRO A 76 2.16 -19.10 14.01
C PRO A 76 2.07 -17.81 13.20
N ILE A 77 3.15 -17.47 12.50
CA ILE A 77 3.20 -16.32 11.60
C ILE A 77 2.50 -16.72 10.30
N PHE A 78 1.48 -15.97 9.91
CA PHE A 78 0.75 -16.23 8.66
C PHE A 78 1.52 -15.68 7.48
N VAL A 79 1.94 -16.58 6.58
CA VAL A 79 2.73 -16.24 5.39
C VAL A 79 1.97 -16.65 4.15
N SER A 80 1.86 -15.74 3.19
CA SER A 80 1.22 -16.04 1.91
C SER A 80 2.08 -16.99 1.09
N SER A 81 1.45 -17.92 0.38
CA SER A 81 2.11 -18.73 -0.65
C SER A 81 2.55 -17.91 -1.87
N PHE A 82 2.03 -16.70 -2.01
CA PHE A 82 2.39 -15.77 -3.09
C PHE A 82 3.64 -14.95 -2.77
N ARG A 83 4.38 -14.61 -3.84
CA ARG A 83 5.57 -13.76 -3.82
C ARG A 83 5.37 -12.65 -4.82
N ASP A 84 5.75 -11.43 -4.43
CA ASP A 84 5.71 -10.29 -5.33
C ASP A 84 6.98 -10.19 -6.20
N GLN A 85 7.18 -9.04 -6.86
CA GLN A 85 8.35 -8.77 -7.68
C GLN A 85 9.69 -8.87 -6.92
N ARG A 86 9.71 -8.72 -5.58
CA ARG A 86 10.91 -8.91 -4.77
C ARG A 86 11.23 -10.39 -4.54
N GLY A 87 10.27 -11.29 -4.81
CA GLY A 87 10.47 -12.74 -4.73
C GLY A 87 10.45 -13.31 -3.31
N PHE A 88 10.08 -12.51 -2.31
CA PHE A 88 9.98 -12.93 -0.90
C PHE A 88 8.55 -13.31 -0.53
N PRO A 89 8.35 -14.34 0.31
CA PRO A 89 7.05 -14.62 0.92
C PRO A 89 6.55 -13.42 1.74
N ILE A 90 5.27 -13.09 1.58
CA ILE A 90 4.63 -11.95 2.24
C ILE A 90 4.01 -12.40 3.56
N VAL A 91 4.30 -11.69 4.64
CA VAL A 91 3.67 -11.91 5.95
C VAL A 91 2.35 -11.11 5.99
N ALA A 92 1.30 -11.74 6.48
CA ALA A 92 0.03 -11.08 6.74
C ALA A 92 0.16 -10.04 7.86
N SER A 93 0.16 -8.76 7.52
CA SER A 93 0.37 -7.67 8.49
C SER A 93 -0.57 -6.48 8.33
N TRP A 94 -1.57 -6.52 7.44
CA TRP A 94 -2.47 -5.37 7.17
C TRP A 94 -3.29 -4.91 8.37
N TYR A 95 -3.36 -5.72 9.43
CA TYR A 95 -4.02 -5.44 10.69
C TYR A 95 -3.09 -4.80 11.74
N SER A 96 -1.80 -4.63 11.43
CA SER A 96 -0.85 -3.96 12.32
C SER A 96 -1.13 -2.46 12.39
N LYS A 97 -0.77 -1.84 13.52
CA LYS A 97 -1.06 -0.43 13.79
C LYS A 97 -0.33 0.51 12.81
N HIS A 98 0.86 0.13 12.36
CA HIS A 98 1.72 0.95 11.50
C HIS A 98 1.68 0.56 10.03
N PHE A 99 0.78 -0.36 9.67
CA PHE A 99 0.52 -0.69 8.28
C PHE A 99 0.01 0.52 7.49
N ALA A 100 0.58 0.72 6.30
CA ALA A 100 0.31 1.82 5.39
C ALA A 100 0.61 3.24 5.93
N THR A 101 1.19 3.37 7.12
CA THR A 101 1.72 4.65 7.63
C THR A 101 3.24 4.67 7.66
N GLU A 102 3.85 3.64 8.24
CA GLU A 102 5.30 3.47 8.32
C GLU A 102 5.74 2.20 7.61
N VAL A 103 4.97 1.12 7.77
CA VAL A 103 5.22 -0.17 7.15
C VAL A 103 4.36 -0.31 5.89
N ASP A 104 5.02 -0.49 4.76
CA ASP A 104 4.39 -0.78 3.49
C ASP A 104 3.97 -2.24 3.38
N ARG A 105 4.87 -3.13 3.79
CA ARG A 105 4.69 -4.58 3.73
C ARG A 105 5.64 -5.28 4.68
N VAL A 106 5.31 -6.50 5.05
CA VAL A 106 6.17 -7.37 5.87
C VAL A 106 6.49 -8.62 5.06
N TYR A 107 7.74 -9.05 5.11
CA TYR A 107 8.25 -10.19 4.39
C TYR A 107 8.87 -11.18 5.36
N LEU A 108 8.82 -12.46 4.97
CA LEU A 108 9.73 -13.45 5.49
C LEU A 108 10.90 -13.58 4.50
N ALA A 109 11.95 -12.80 4.71
CA ALA A 109 13.04 -12.64 3.77
C ALA A 109 14.24 -13.51 4.15
N ASP A 110 14.76 -14.22 3.16
CA ASP A 110 16.03 -14.93 3.25
C ASP A 110 17.16 -13.89 3.17
N THR A 111 17.98 -13.80 4.23
CA THR A 111 18.96 -12.72 4.39
C THR A 111 20.01 -12.69 3.29
N ASP A 112 20.33 -13.85 2.70
CA ASP A 112 21.34 -13.95 1.64
C ASP A 112 20.83 -13.49 0.27
N LYS A 113 19.50 -13.40 0.13
CA LYS A 113 18.83 -13.02 -1.12
C LYS A 113 18.42 -11.56 -1.15
N VAL A 114 18.56 -10.83 -0.05
CA VAL A 114 18.26 -9.40 -0.01
C VAL A 114 19.49 -8.61 -0.49
N PRO A 115 19.38 -7.78 -1.55
CA PRO A 115 20.47 -6.94 -2.00
C PRO A 115 20.87 -5.92 -0.92
N LEU A 116 22.18 -5.69 -0.75
CA LEU A 116 22.70 -4.73 0.23
C LEU A 116 22.11 -3.31 0.06
N SER A 117 21.78 -2.91 -1.17
CA SER A 117 21.12 -1.62 -1.48
C SER A 117 19.73 -1.47 -0.86
N ASP A 118 19.06 -2.61 -0.65
CA ASP A 118 17.67 -2.67 -0.23
C ASP A 118 17.56 -2.68 1.30
N HIS A 119 18.67 -2.91 2.02
CA HIS A 119 18.70 -2.76 3.47
C HIS A 119 18.72 -1.28 3.87
N ARG A 120 17.89 -0.94 4.86
CA ARG A 120 17.95 0.37 5.53
C ARG A 120 19.25 0.55 6.31
N TYR A 121 19.73 -0.54 6.91
CA TYR A 121 20.97 -0.59 7.68
C TYR A 121 21.92 -1.62 7.07
N PRO A 122 22.66 -1.27 6.00
CA PRO A 122 23.61 -2.18 5.35
C PRO A 122 24.67 -2.76 6.31
N ASP A 123 25.05 -2.00 7.32
CA ASP A 123 26.03 -2.42 8.34
C ASP A 123 25.55 -3.58 9.21
N ASP A 124 24.25 -3.91 9.19
CA ASP A 124 23.68 -5.04 9.95
C ASP A 124 23.81 -6.37 9.22
N VAL A 125 23.96 -6.35 7.89
CA VAL A 125 24.00 -7.57 7.07
C VAL A 125 25.08 -8.56 7.53
N PRO A 126 26.32 -8.16 7.85
CA PRO A 126 27.34 -9.09 8.35
C PRO A 126 27.01 -9.73 9.70
N LEU A 127 26.07 -9.15 10.46
CA LEU A 127 25.69 -9.60 11.81
C LEU A 127 24.42 -10.49 11.77
N MET A 128 23.69 -10.48 10.67
CA MET A 128 22.41 -11.19 10.55
C MET A 128 22.54 -12.69 10.72
N GLU A 129 23.62 -13.31 10.22
CA GLU A 129 23.87 -14.75 10.41
C GLU A 129 24.03 -15.10 11.89
N GLU A 130 24.77 -14.28 12.65
CA GLU A 130 24.92 -14.46 14.10
C GLU A 130 23.60 -14.26 14.83
N TRP A 131 22.83 -13.24 14.45
CA TRP A 131 21.52 -12.97 15.05
C TRP A 131 20.52 -14.08 14.77
N LEU A 132 20.51 -14.61 13.55
CA LEU A 132 19.73 -15.80 13.17
C LEU A 132 20.11 -17.00 14.05
N ALA A 133 21.40 -17.27 14.21
CA ALA A 133 21.88 -18.41 14.99
C ALA A 133 21.47 -18.35 16.48
N LYS A 134 21.40 -17.14 17.04
CA LYS A 134 21.00 -16.89 18.44
C LYS A 134 19.48 -16.76 18.64
N THR A 135 18.72 -16.63 17.57
CA THR A 135 17.26 -16.44 17.64
C THR A 135 16.53 -17.77 17.52
N PRO A 136 15.60 -18.09 18.44
CA PRO A 136 14.81 -19.31 18.36
C PRO A 136 13.86 -19.29 17.16
N ASN A 137 13.55 -20.47 16.63
CA ASN A 137 12.65 -20.60 15.49
C ASN A 137 11.20 -20.27 15.87
N SER A 138 10.53 -19.48 15.04
CA SER A 138 9.09 -19.22 15.13
C SER A 138 8.32 -20.13 14.19
N GLU A 139 7.11 -20.53 14.57
CA GLU A 139 6.24 -21.31 13.70
C GLU A 139 5.65 -20.44 12.59
N VAL A 140 5.49 -21.01 11.40
CA VAL A 140 4.87 -20.34 10.24
C VAL A 140 3.72 -21.20 9.74
N LEU A 141 2.60 -20.56 9.43
CA LEU A 141 1.49 -21.17 8.73
C LEU A 141 1.38 -20.53 7.36
N VAL A 142 1.59 -21.32 6.31
CA VAL A 142 1.44 -20.86 4.94
C VAL A 142 -0.03 -20.91 4.54
N TYR A 143 -0.55 -19.83 3.95
CA TYR A 143 -1.91 -19.77 3.45
C TYR A 143 -1.95 -19.46 1.95
N ASP A 144 -2.89 -20.09 1.25
CA ASP A 144 -3.26 -19.73 -0.13
C ASP A 144 -4.41 -18.72 -0.15
N ARG A 145 -5.34 -18.86 0.79
CA ARG A 145 -6.55 -18.03 0.90
C ARG A 145 -6.89 -17.79 2.36
N LEU A 146 -7.35 -16.59 2.67
CA LEU A 146 -7.81 -16.21 4.00
C LEU A 146 -9.33 -16.02 4.06
N ASP A 147 -10.07 -16.95 3.46
CA ASP A 147 -11.52 -16.82 3.31
C ASP A 147 -12.25 -16.69 4.65
N ASP A 148 -11.75 -17.30 5.72
CA ASP A 148 -12.42 -17.33 7.03
C ASP A 148 -12.11 -16.16 7.96
N THR A 149 -11.04 -15.40 7.69
CA THR A 149 -10.64 -14.27 8.54
C THR A 149 -11.21 -12.93 8.07
N VAL A 150 -11.84 -12.87 6.89
CA VAL A 150 -12.44 -11.64 6.35
C VAL A 150 -13.93 -11.54 6.63
N ASN A 151 -14.40 -10.30 6.82
CA ASN A 151 -15.81 -10.03 7.10
C ASN A 151 -16.72 -10.40 5.90
N LEU A 152 -18.02 -10.60 6.16
CA LEU A 152 -18.99 -11.04 5.13
C LEU A 152 -19.07 -10.09 3.92
N LEU A 153 -18.97 -8.78 4.15
CA LEU A 153 -19.00 -7.80 3.07
C LEU A 153 -17.79 -7.96 2.14
N HIS A 154 -16.60 -8.14 2.71
CA HIS A 154 -15.38 -8.32 1.95
C HIS A 154 -15.35 -9.69 1.26
N LYS A 155 -15.89 -10.75 1.87
CA LYS A 155 -16.07 -12.04 1.17
C LYS A 155 -16.95 -11.90 -0.10
N TYR A 156 -18.02 -11.12 -0.01
CA TYR A 156 -18.88 -10.83 -1.17
C TYR A 156 -18.14 -10.00 -2.23
N GLU A 157 -17.41 -8.97 -1.82
CA GLU A 157 -16.55 -8.17 -2.71
C GLU A 157 -15.51 -9.04 -3.44
N LEU A 158 -14.81 -9.90 -2.71
CA LEU A 158 -13.82 -10.84 -3.27
C LEU A 158 -14.45 -11.76 -4.32
N THR A 159 -15.63 -12.30 -4.05
CA THR A 159 -16.35 -13.18 -4.98
C THR A 159 -16.72 -12.45 -6.27
N LEU A 160 -17.17 -11.20 -6.16
CA LEU A 160 -17.48 -10.36 -7.33
C LEU A 160 -16.24 -10.06 -8.17
N ILE A 161 -15.15 -9.64 -7.53
CA ILE A 161 -13.88 -9.34 -8.21
C ILE A 161 -13.35 -10.59 -8.92
N GLN A 162 -13.35 -11.73 -8.23
CA GLN A 162 -12.91 -13.01 -8.80
C GLN A 162 -13.77 -13.41 -10.01
N SER A 163 -15.10 -13.30 -9.89
CA SER A 163 -16.03 -13.62 -10.98
C SER A 163 -15.83 -12.71 -12.19
N LEU A 164 -15.61 -11.41 -11.96
CA LEU A 164 -15.31 -10.44 -13.02
C LEU A 164 -13.99 -10.77 -13.72
N GLN A 165 -12.92 -11.02 -12.95
CA GLN A 165 -11.61 -11.35 -13.53
C GLN A 165 -11.67 -12.66 -14.34
N GLN A 166 -12.37 -13.68 -13.84
CA GLN A 166 -12.58 -14.93 -14.57
C GLN A 166 -13.39 -14.74 -15.85
N THR A 167 -14.45 -13.92 -15.79
CA THR A 167 -15.28 -13.60 -16.97
C THR A 167 -14.45 -12.89 -18.04
N VAL A 168 -13.66 -11.89 -17.65
CA VAL A 168 -12.77 -11.16 -18.58
C VAL A 168 -11.71 -12.10 -19.15
N ALA A 169 -11.14 -12.99 -18.34
CA ALA A 169 -10.14 -13.96 -18.79
C ALA A 169 -10.67 -14.96 -19.84
N GLN A 170 -11.98 -15.21 -19.86
CA GLN A 170 -12.63 -16.08 -20.85
C GLN A 170 -12.97 -15.35 -22.17
N TRP A 171 -12.83 -14.03 -22.23
CA TRP A 171 -13.10 -13.29 -23.47
C TRP A 171 -12.03 -13.52 -24.53
N PRO A 172 -12.36 -13.37 -25.82
CA PRO A 172 -11.36 -13.29 -26.88
C PRO A 172 -10.33 -12.19 -26.61
N GLN A 173 -9.06 -12.41 -26.98
CA GLN A 173 -7.96 -11.47 -26.74
C GLN A 173 -8.28 -10.04 -27.20
N THR A 174 -8.98 -9.87 -28.33
CA THR A 174 -9.40 -8.56 -28.84
C THR A 174 -10.30 -7.82 -27.84
N LEU A 175 -11.29 -8.50 -27.25
CA LEU A 175 -12.16 -7.87 -26.26
C LEU A 175 -11.42 -7.55 -24.96
N GLN A 176 -10.48 -8.42 -24.54
CA GLN A 176 -9.63 -8.16 -23.38
C GLN A 176 -8.80 -6.89 -23.58
N THR A 177 -8.07 -6.78 -24.71
CA THR A 177 -7.25 -5.59 -25.00
C THR A 177 -8.08 -4.30 -25.12
N LEU A 178 -9.29 -4.38 -25.70
CA LEU A 178 -10.21 -3.24 -25.76
C LEU A 178 -10.69 -2.83 -24.37
N PHE A 179 -11.02 -3.80 -23.52
CA PHE A 179 -11.45 -3.54 -22.15
C PHE A 179 -10.32 -2.94 -21.31
N GLU A 180 -9.12 -3.52 -21.36
CA GLU A 180 -7.92 -2.99 -20.69
C GLU A 180 -7.61 -1.57 -21.16
N GLY A 181 -7.64 -1.32 -22.46
CA GLY A 181 -7.45 0.01 -23.03
C GLY A 181 -8.50 1.02 -22.56
N ALA A 182 -9.77 0.63 -22.53
CA ALA A 182 -10.85 1.48 -22.01
C ALA A 182 -10.64 1.80 -20.53
N MET A 183 -10.30 0.79 -19.70
CA MET A 183 -10.03 0.98 -18.28
C MET A 183 -8.79 1.87 -18.05
N ALA A 184 -7.75 1.72 -18.86
CA ALA A 184 -6.56 2.56 -18.80
C ALA A 184 -6.90 4.03 -19.12
N ILE A 185 -7.70 4.30 -20.16
CA ILE A 185 -8.15 5.66 -20.51
C ILE A 185 -9.02 6.24 -19.39
N MET A 186 -9.95 5.44 -18.86
CA MET A 186 -10.84 5.90 -17.79
C MET A 186 -10.06 6.25 -16.52
N ASN A 187 -9.01 5.50 -16.18
CA ASN A 187 -8.15 5.77 -15.03
C ASN A 187 -7.04 6.81 -15.31
N LEU A 188 -6.80 7.17 -16.57
CA LEU A 188 -5.72 8.09 -16.98
C LEU A 188 -5.70 9.40 -16.18
N PRO A 189 -6.84 10.07 -15.87
CA PRO A 189 -6.78 11.30 -15.10
C PRO A 189 -6.39 11.11 -13.63
N GLY A 190 -6.40 9.87 -13.13
CA GLY A 190 -5.81 9.54 -11.84
C GLY A 190 -4.29 9.63 -11.80
N GLU A 191 -3.62 9.66 -12.97
CA GLU A 191 -2.15 9.71 -13.06
C GLU A 191 -1.60 11.11 -12.84
N ILE A 192 -0.49 11.21 -12.11
CA ILE A 192 0.13 12.50 -11.73
C ILE A 192 0.52 13.32 -12.97
N VAL A 193 1.10 12.68 -13.97
CA VAL A 193 1.53 13.36 -15.21
C VAL A 193 0.34 13.95 -15.96
N PHE A 194 -0.77 13.22 -16.03
CA PHE A 194 -1.98 13.70 -16.68
C PHE A 194 -2.58 14.87 -15.88
N MET A 195 -2.66 14.76 -14.56
CA MET A 195 -3.15 15.85 -13.70
C MET A 195 -2.34 17.14 -13.91
N LEU A 196 -1.00 17.05 -13.89
CA LEU A 196 -0.12 18.18 -14.13
C LEU A 196 -0.35 18.79 -15.51
N LEU A 197 -0.49 17.96 -16.54
CA LEU A 197 -0.78 18.41 -17.90
C LEU A 197 -2.12 19.17 -17.95
N VAL A 198 -3.18 18.65 -17.34
CA VAL A 198 -4.49 19.33 -17.29
C VAL A 198 -4.40 20.66 -16.55
N VAL A 199 -3.66 20.73 -15.45
CA VAL A 199 -3.42 21.97 -14.70
C VAL A 199 -2.72 23.01 -15.56
N VAL A 200 -1.62 22.63 -16.22
CA VAL A 200 -0.85 23.53 -17.09
C VAL A 200 -1.70 24.02 -18.26
N LEU A 201 -2.41 23.14 -18.95
CA LEU A 201 -3.28 23.52 -20.07
C LEU A 201 -4.43 24.42 -19.61
N THR A 202 -5.05 24.11 -18.47
CA THR A 202 -6.15 24.92 -17.91
C THR A 202 -5.63 26.32 -17.58
N GLY A 203 -4.48 26.43 -16.93
CA GLY A 203 -3.84 27.71 -16.60
C GLY A 203 -3.46 28.52 -17.83
N ALA A 204 -2.94 27.87 -18.88
CA ALA A 204 -2.52 28.52 -20.11
C ALA A 204 -3.70 29.02 -20.96
N PHE A 205 -4.81 28.28 -21.03
CA PHE A 205 -5.83 28.51 -22.06
C PHE A 205 -7.20 28.96 -21.53
N THR A 206 -7.52 28.75 -20.25
CA THR A 206 -8.90 28.96 -19.73
C THR A 206 -9.02 30.05 -18.67
N GLY A 207 -7.88 30.61 -18.23
CA GLY A 207 -7.81 31.69 -17.26
C GLY A 207 -7.82 31.24 -15.79
N PRO A 208 -7.56 32.17 -14.85
CA PRO A 208 -7.29 31.85 -13.45
C PRO A 208 -8.48 31.26 -12.69
N GLN A 209 -9.71 31.64 -13.03
CA GLN A 209 -10.91 31.14 -12.34
C GLN A 209 -11.09 29.63 -12.52
N ARG A 210 -10.97 29.13 -13.76
CA ARG A 210 -11.07 27.70 -14.06
C ARG A 210 -9.92 26.88 -13.47
N LEU A 211 -8.72 27.47 -13.44
CA LEU A 211 -7.58 26.87 -12.77
C LEU A 211 -7.85 26.70 -11.27
N LEU A 212 -8.39 27.73 -10.59
CA LEU A 212 -8.74 27.64 -9.18
C LEU A 212 -9.86 26.60 -8.92
N GLU A 213 -10.88 26.54 -9.76
CA GLU A 213 -11.92 25.49 -9.69
C GLU A 213 -11.31 24.08 -9.77
N LEU A 214 -10.43 23.85 -10.74
CA LEU A 214 -9.74 22.56 -10.92
C LEU A 214 -8.88 22.20 -9.71
N LEU A 215 -8.04 23.14 -9.25
CA LEU A 215 -7.18 22.94 -8.08
C LEU A 215 -8.02 22.63 -6.83
N PHE A 216 -9.16 23.31 -6.66
CA PHE A 216 -10.08 23.05 -5.56
C PHE A 216 -10.68 21.65 -5.63
N VAL A 217 -11.17 21.21 -6.79
CA VAL A 217 -11.72 19.85 -6.98
C VAL A 217 -10.68 18.79 -6.66
N MET A 218 -9.44 18.96 -7.14
CA MET A 218 -8.35 18.02 -6.83
C MET A 218 -8.01 18.02 -5.34
N LEU A 219 -7.93 19.20 -4.69
CA LEU A 219 -7.66 19.30 -3.26
C LEU A 219 -8.72 18.59 -2.42
N VAL A 220 -10.01 18.80 -2.74
CA VAL A 220 -11.12 18.11 -2.07
C VAL A 220 -11.01 16.61 -2.27
N GLY A 221 -10.74 16.15 -3.50
CA GLY A 221 -10.53 14.73 -3.78
C GLY A 221 -9.41 14.12 -2.94
N LEU A 222 -8.23 14.77 -2.90
CA LEU A 222 -7.10 14.33 -2.09
C LEU A 222 -7.47 14.26 -0.60
N PHE A 223 -8.07 15.32 -0.08
CA PHE A 223 -8.49 15.38 1.32
C PHE A 223 -9.49 14.27 1.67
N THR A 224 -10.53 14.08 0.85
CA THR A 224 -11.51 13.01 1.04
C THR A 224 -10.87 11.62 1.00
N THR A 225 -9.96 11.35 0.07
CA THR A 225 -9.25 10.06 0.05
C THR A 225 -8.43 9.83 1.29
N SER A 226 -7.68 10.84 1.76
CA SER A 226 -6.87 10.73 2.96
C SER A 226 -7.72 10.47 4.20
N LEU A 227 -8.83 11.20 4.34
CA LEU A 227 -9.74 11.05 5.47
C LEU A 227 -10.38 9.65 5.49
N LEU A 228 -10.86 9.17 4.33
CA LEU A 228 -11.48 7.85 4.24
C LEU A 228 -10.47 6.71 4.42
N LYS A 229 -9.24 6.85 3.90
CA LYS A 229 -8.18 5.85 4.10
C LYS A 229 -7.82 5.69 5.57
N HIS A 230 -7.75 6.81 6.30
CA HIS A 230 -7.45 6.79 7.74
C HIS A 230 -8.64 6.25 8.56
N GLY A 231 -9.88 6.51 8.14
CA GLY A 231 -11.07 6.08 8.88
C GLY A 231 -11.51 4.64 8.65
N ILE A 232 -11.42 4.13 7.41
CA ILE A 232 -11.95 2.81 7.05
C ILE A 232 -10.85 1.74 7.00
N ALA A 233 -9.63 2.10 6.59
CA ALA A 233 -8.47 1.20 6.58
C ALA A 233 -8.76 -0.17 5.91
N SER A 234 -9.51 -0.18 4.80
CA SER A 234 -9.88 -1.44 4.14
C SER A 234 -8.68 -2.00 3.37
N PRO A 235 -8.20 -3.23 3.71
CA PRO A 235 -7.10 -3.85 2.99
C PRO A 235 -7.51 -4.14 1.55
N ARG A 236 -6.50 -4.19 0.67
CA ARG A 236 -6.73 -4.60 -0.72
C ARG A 236 -7.15 -6.07 -0.79
N PRO A 237 -8.04 -6.44 -1.72
CA PRO A 237 -8.50 -7.81 -1.94
C PRO A 237 -7.40 -8.89 -1.97
N PHE A 238 -6.24 -8.56 -2.56
CA PHE A 238 -5.17 -9.52 -2.72
C PHE A 238 -4.42 -9.88 -1.43
N PHE A 239 -4.57 -9.11 -0.35
CA PHE A 239 -4.02 -9.52 0.95
C PHE A 239 -4.68 -10.80 1.47
N ALA A 240 -5.97 -11.00 1.15
CA ALA A 240 -6.72 -12.20 1.48
C ALA A 240 -6.65 -13.28 0.37
N LEU A 241 -6.70 -12.86 -0.90
CA LEU A 241 -6.66 -13.73 -2.08
C LEU A 241 -5.56 -13.28 -3.05
N PRO A 242 -4.32 -13.78 -2.88
CA PRO A 242 -3.18 -13.31 -3.66
C PRO A 242 -3.35 -13.43 -5.18
N GLU A 243 -4.12 -14.41 -5.65
CA GLU A 243 -4.47 -14.59 -7.08
C GLU A 243 -5.10 -13.35 -7.74
N LEU A 244 -5.70 -12.45 -6.95
CA LEU A 244 -6.34 -11.23 -7.44
C LEU A 244 -5.34 -10.10 -7.75
N GLN A 245 -4.05 -10.25 -7.41
CA GLN A 245 -3.03 -9.23 -7.66
C GLN A 245 -2.71 -9.16 -9.16
N LYS A 246 -3.18 -8.10 -9.83
CA LYS A 246 -2.88 -7.79 -11.24
C LYS A 246 -1.81 -6.72 -11.42
N VAL A 247 -1.66 -5.84 -10.44
CA VAL A 247 -0.71 -4.74 -10.44
C VAL A 247 -0.09 -4.68 -9.05
N ASP A 248 1.22 -4.45 -9.00
CA ASP A 248 1.91 -4.21 -7.75
C ASP A 248 1.45 -2.88 -7.17
N ALA A 249 0.69 -3.01 -6.09
CA ALA A 249 0.12 -1.89 -5.42
C ALA A 249 0.30 -2.07 -3.92
N HIS A 250 0.52 -0.95 -3.25
CA HIS A 250 0.87 -0.93 -1.86
C HIS A 250 -0.15 -0.06 -1.10
N ALA A 251 -0.24 -0.22 0.23
CA ALA A 251 -1.25 0.41 1.10
C ALA A 251 -2.72 -0.02 0.90
N PHE A 252 -3.61 0.55 1.72
CA PHE A 252 -5.06 0.31 1.69
C PHE A 252 -5.71 0.57 0.33
N GLY A 253 -6.70 -0.26 0.00
CA GLY A 253 -7.37 -0.26 -1.30
C GLY A 253 -8.50 0.74 -1.43
N PHE A 254 -9.14 1.08 -0.31
CA PHE A 254 -10.33 1.93 -0.31
C PHE A 254 -10.10 3.27 0.42
N PRO A 255 -10.49 4.41 -0.20
CA PRO A 255 -10.82 4.57 -1.61
C PRO A 255 -9.56 4.51 -2.50
N SER A 256 -9.76 4.08 -3.75
CA SER A 256 -8.73 4.19 -4.78
C SER A 256 -8.53 5.65 -5.17
N MET A 257 -7.34 6.18 -4.89
CA MET A 257 -6.98 7.56 -5.23
C MET A 257 -7.07 7.81 -6.74
N HIS A 258 -6.51 6.90 -7.55
CA HIS A 258 -6.56 6.99 -9.01
C HIS A 258 -8.00 7.03 -9.52
N THR A 259 -8.85 6.13 -9.05
CA THR A 259 -10.24 6.02 -9.52
C THR A 259 -11.09 7.21 -9.07
N LEU A 260 -10.94 7.67 -7.83
CA LEU A 260 -11.66 8.86 -7.36
C LEU A 260 -11.24 10.09 -8.15
N MET A 261 -9.93 10.31 -8.29
CA MET A 261 -9.41 11.48 -9.00
C MET A 261 -9.81 11.46 -10.48
N ALA A 262 -9.73 10.29 -11.12
CA ALA A 262 -10.23 10.09 -12.48
C ALA A 262 -11.70 10.47 -12.63
N THR A 263 -12.55 10.02 -11.70
CA THR A 263 -13.98 10.33 -11.70
C THR A 263 -14.25 11.83 -11.55
N LEU A 264 -13.55 12.48 -10.61
CA LEU A 264 -13.68 13.92 -10.37
C LEU A 264 -13.23 14.75 -11.59
N LEU A 265 -12.11 14.38 -12.21
CA LEU A 265 -11.56 15.11 -13.34
C LEU A 265 -12.38 14.90 -14.62
N TRP A 266 -12.84 13.68 -14.90
CA TRP A 266 -13.77 13.45 -16.01
C TRP A 266 -15.08 14.20 -15.81
N GLY A 267 -15.63 14.19 -14.58
CA GLY A 267 -16.83 14.95 -14.24
C GLY A 267 -16.64 16.46 -14.40
N TRP A 268 -15.50 17.00 -13.97
CA TRP A 268 -15.16 18.41 -14.13
C TRP A 268 -14.99 18.80 -15.60
N LEU A 269 -14.23 18.01 -16.39
CA LEU A 269 -14.06 18.23 -17.83
C LEU A 269 -15.41 18.22 -18.55
N TRP A 270 -16.27 17.25 -18.24
CA TRP A 270 -17.62 17.18 -18.77
C TRP A 270 -18.44 18.44 -18.43
N ALA A 271 -18.40 18.89 -17.17
CA ALA A 271 -19.09 20.10 -16.75
C ALA A 271 -18.58 21.36 -17.48
N VAL A 272 -17.27 21.49 -17.68
CA VAL A 272 -16.67 22.60 -18.43
C VAL A 272 -17.12 22.60 -19.89
N ILE A 273 -17.10 21.45 -20.55
CA ILE A 273 -17.48 21.28 -21.96
C ILE A 273 -18.98 21.58 -22.17
N THR A 274 -19.83 21.10 -21.27
CA THR A 274 -21.29 21.29 -21.38
C THR A 274 -21.71 22.72 -21.05
N HIS A 275 -21.12 23.35 -20.03
CA HIS A 275 -21.40 24.75 -19.70
C HIS A 275 -20.85 25.74 -20.73
N SER A 276 -19.72 25.47 -21.38
CA SER A 276 -19.20 26.33 -22.45
C SER A 276 -20.14 26.33 -23.67
N ARG A 277 -20.65 25.16 -24.07
CA ARG A 277 -21.65 25.03 -25.14
C ARG A 277 -22.95 25.80 -24.86
N SER A 278 -23.46 25.75 -23.63
CA SER A 278 -24.66 26.51 -23.22
C SER A 278 -24.48 28.03 -23.37
N ARG A 279 -23.27 28.54 -23.07
CA ARG A 279 -22.95 29.97 -23.22
C ARG A 279 -22.80 30.38 -24.69
N SER A 280 -22.25 29.51 -25.55
CA SER A 280 -22.15 29.74 -26.99
C SER A 280 -23.52 29.78 -27.70
N TRP A 281 -24.48 28.95 -27.29
CA TRP A 281 -25.85 28.97 -27.84
C TRP A 281 -26.62 30.24 -27.45
N LYS A 282 -26.40 30.78 -26.25
CA LYS A 282 -26.99 32.07 -25.84
C LYS A 282 -26.41 33.27 -26.60
N ILE A 283 -25.16 33.19 -27.04
CA ILE A 283 -24.53 34.24 -27.88
C ILE A 283 -25.02 34.13 -29.34
N GLY A 284 -25.21 32.92 -29.86
CA GLY A 284 -25.77 32.69 -31.21
C GLY A 284 -27.22 33.13 -31.37
N LEU A 285 -28.07 32.95 -30.35
CA LEU A 285 -29.46 33.43 -30.36
C LEU A 285 -29.59 34.95 -30.15
N ALA A 286 -28.61 35.60 -29.52
CA ALA A 286 -28.60 37.06 -29.36
C ALA A 286 -28.19 37.81 -30.64
N TYR A 287 -27.56 37.13 -31.61
CA TYR A 287 -27.19 37.72 -32.90
C TYR A 287 -28.23 37.52 -34.01
N CYS A 288 -29.24 36.67 -33.79
CA CYS A 288 -30.26 36.33 -34.80
C CYS A 288 -31.61 37.07 -34.61
N SER A 289 -31.68 38.11 -33.78
CA SER A 289 -32.87 38.94 -33.55
C SER A 289 -32.70 40.42 -33.97
N ARG A 290 -31.65 40.73 -34.73
CA ARG A 290 -31.48 42.01 -35.45
C ARG A 290 -31.23 41.75 -36.94
N CYS A 291 -32.27 41.37 -37.65
CA CYS A 291 -32.44 41.54 -39.11
C CYS A 291 -33.91 41.78 -39.37
#